data_AF-A0A942QJU7-F1
#
_entry.id   AF-A0A942QJU7-F1
#
_cell.length_a   1.000
_cell.length_b   1.000
_cell.length_c   1.000
_cell.angle_alpha   90.00
_cell.angle_beta   90.00
_cell.angle_gamma   90.00
#
_symmetry.space_group_name_H-M   'P 1'
#
loop_
_entity.id
_entity.type
_entity.pdbx_description
1 polymer ?
#
loop_
_entity_poly.entity_id
_entity_poly.type
_entity_poly.pdbx_seq_one_letter_code
_entity_poly.pdbx_strand_id
1 'polypeptide(L)'
;MLVFAMAGAVLMGMMGLTVDVGLAYTTKAKLNAVVDAAALAGAQELPGNPVRAREIAISYAVANGVKAEQVSAEVSIDNHRLIVKAENDIRFFFGSFLNHEEEKITARAEALVGSITGIAGVSPIGVEDQPLQFGVKYTLKHGSGEGGSPLGSGNYGALALGGRGASTYRENLIYGYQNMLRVGQVISTEPGNMSGPTRVGINTRIANCTDLNCSFHSFSRSCAHIIYVPIYQLTVDKNSVIIRGFAAFYVEKVAGQGQNAEIRGYFVRTVANGIAEPFAQDYGLMAVSLVY
;
A
#
# COMPACT_ATOMS: atom_id res chain seq x y z
N MET A 1 58.86 30.41 0.74
CA MET A 1 58.39 29.46 -0.30
C MET A 1 57.98 28.10 0.28
N LEU A 2 58.82 27.43 1.09
CA LEU A 2 58.52 26.12 1.69
C LEU A 2 57.18 26.04 2.48
N VAL A 3 56.90 27.02 3.35
CA VAL A 3 55.66 27.05 4.13
C VAL A 3 54.41 27.15 3.26
N PHE A 4 54.49 27.90 2.15
CA PHE A 4 53.37 28.05 1.21
C PHE A 4 53.08 26.74 0.46
N ALA A 5 54.13 26.01 0.08
CA ALA A 5 54.00 24.69 -0.54
C ALA A 5 53.40 23.66 0.43
N MET A 6 53.83 23.67 1.70
CA MET A 6 53.27 22.78 2.73
C MET A 6 51.80 23.09 3.01
N ALA A 7 51.43 24.38 3.13
CA ALA A 7 50.05 24.78 3.33
C ALA A 7 49.15 24.37 2.13
N GLY A 8 49.64 24.54 0.90
CA GLY A 8 48.93 24.09 -0.31
C GLY A 8 48.72 22.57 -0.34
N ALA A 9 49.73 21.79 0.01
CA ALA A 9 49.62 20.33 0.09
C ALA A 9 48.60 19.87 1.14
N VAL A 10 48.60 20.52 2.31
CA VAL A 10 47.63 20.25 3.38
C VAL A 10 46.20 20.57 2.93
N LEU A 11 45.99 21.70 2.23
CA LEU A 11 44.68 22.06 1.69
C LEU A 11 44.20 21.08 0.62
N MET A 12 45.07 20.64 -0.30
CA MET A 12 44.73 19.63 -1.30
C MET A 12 44.38 18.27 -0.65
N GLY A 13 45.13 17.86 0.37
CA GLY A 13 44.84 16.65 1.13
C GLY A 13 43.46 16.70 1.81
N MET A 14 43.10 17.84 2.42
CA MET A 14 41.77 18.04 3.00
C MET A 14 40.64 18.04 1.95
N MET A 15 40.86 18.64 0.78
CA MET A 15 39.89 18.60 -0.33
C MET A 15 39.70 17.15 -0.81
N GLY A 16 40.79 16.41 -0.97
CA GLY A 16 40.74 15.00 -1.38
C GLY A 16 39.94 14.15 -0.40
N LEU A 17 40.21 14.28 0.90
CA LEU A 17 39.45 13.61 1.95
C LEU A 17 37.95 13.97 1.88
N THR A 18 37.65 15.25 1.65
CA THR A 18 36.26 15.73 1.56
C THR A 18 35.53 15.09 0.37
N VAL A 19 36.20 14.94 -0.77
CA VAL A 19 35.64 14.27 -1.96
C VAL A 19 35.39 12.79 -1.69
N ASP A 20 36.34 12.10 -1.06
CA ASP A 20 36.24 10.67 -0.76
C ASP A 20 35.13 10.38 0.26
N VAL A 21 35.04 11.16 1.33
CA VAL A 21 33.94 11.07 2.31
C VAL A 21 32.60 11.38 1.63
N GLY A 22 32.56 12.36 0.74
CA GLY A 22 31.38 12.69 -0.07
C GLY A 22 30.94 11.53 -0.96
N LEU A 23 31.89 10.87 -1.63
CA LEU A 23 31.64 9.68 -2.46
C LEU A 23 31.07 8.53 -1.62
N ALA A 24 31.68 8.22 -0.48
CA ALA A 24 31.22 7.17 0.43
C ALA A 24 29.80 7.44 0.94
N TYR A 25 29.56 8.66 1.43
CA TYR A 25 28.26 9.05 1.96
C TYR A 25 27.15 9.00 0.91
N THR A 26 27.40 9.56 -0.29
CA THR A 26 26.43 9.54 -1.39
C THR A 26 26.18 8.13 -1.91
N THR A 27 27.20 7.28 -1.96
CA THR A 27 27.05 5.87 -2.34
C THR A 27 26.21 5.12 -1.32
N LYS A 28 26.47 5.31 -0.03
CA LYS A 28 25.68 4.71 1.06
C LYS A 28 24.22 5.14 0.99
N ALA A 29 23.96 6.44 0.80
CA ALA A 29 22.59 6.95 0.68
C ALA A 29 21.85 6.38 -0.53
N LYS A 30 22.50 6.30 -1.70
CA LYS A 30 21.95 5.65 -2.89
C LYS A 30 21.66 4.17 -2.63
N LEU A 31 22.61 3.45 -2.06
CA LEU A 31 22.48 2.01 -1.83
C LEU A 31 21.33 1.70 -0.85
N ASN A 32 21.15 2.51 0.21
CA ASN A 32 20.01 2.44 1.12
C ASN A 32 18.68 2.63 0.36
N ALA A 33 18.57 3.65 -0.49
CA ALA A 33 17.36 3.88 -1.28
C ALA A 33 17.06 2.71 -2.25
N VAL A 34 18.10 2.09 -2.82
CA VAL A 34 17.94 0.91 -3.69
C VAL A 34 17.41 -0.29 -2.91
N VAL A 35 18.00 -0.63 -1.76
CA VAL A 35 17.54 -1.80 -0.98
C VAL A 35 16.13 -1.59 -0.42
N ASP A 36 15.77 -0.36 -0.03
CA ASP A 36 14.42 -0.02 0.43
C ASP A 36 13.39 -0.24 -0.69
N ALA A 37 13.67 0.29 -1.89
CA ALA A 37 12.78 0.13 -3.05
C ALA A 37 12.67 -1.35 -3.47
N ALA A 38 13.79 -2.08 -3.50
CA ALA A 38 13.82 -3.50 -3.83
C ALA A 38 13.04 -4.35 -2.82
N ALA A 39 13.20 -4.08 -1.51
CA ALA A 39 12.48 -4.78 -0.46
C ALA A 39 10.96 -4.52 -0.56
N LEU A 40 10.55 -3.24 -0.72
CA LEU A 40 9.13 -2.89 -0.91
C LEU A 40 8.52 -3.52 -2.16
N ALA A 41 9.25 -3.56 -3.27
CA ALA A 41 8.76 -4.13 -4.52
C ALA A 41 8.59 -5.65 -4.42
N GLY A 42 9.61 -6.35 -3.89
CA GLY A 42 9.57 -7.81 -3.77
C GLY A 42 8.57 -8.31 -2.73
N ALA A 43 8.44 -7.62 -1.58
CA ALA A 43 7.54 -8.03 -0.51
C ALA A 43 6.06 -7.99 -0.91
N GLN A 44 5.70 -7.33 -2.01
CA GLN A 44 4.32 -7.33 -2.54
C GLN A 44 3.86 -8.70 -3.06
N GLU A 45 4.80 -9.61 -3.35
CA GLU A 45 4.48 -10.99 -3.76
C GLU A 45 4.33 -11.94 -2.57
N LEU A 46 4.68 -11.48 -1.37
CA LEU A 46 4.53 -12.25 -0.15
C LEU A 46 3.10 -12.14 0.41
N PRO A 47 2.63 -13.15 1.17
CA PRO A 47 3.27 -14.45 1.43
C PRO A 47 3.07 -15.47 0.28
N GLY A 48 2.33 -15.11 -0.78
CA GLY A 48 1.85 -16.06 -1.79
C GLY A 48 2.94 -16.66 -2.69
N ASN A 49 3.97 -15.89 -3.06
CA ASN A 49 5.03 -16.36 -3.96
C ASN A 49 6.42 -15.88 -3.50
N PRO A 50 7.08 -16.61 -2.58
CA PRO A 50 8.38 -16.22 -2.05
C PRO A 50 9.52 -16.31 -3.07
N VAL A 51 9.39 -17.14 -4.11
CA VAL A 51 10.38 -17.21 -5.19
C VAL A 51 10.32 -15.93 -6.02
N ARG A 52 9.13 -15.56 -6.49
CA ARG A 52 8.90 -14.35 -7.26
C ARG A 52 9.23 -13.08 -6.47
N ALA A 53 8.98 -13.07 -5.16
CA ALA A 53 9.38 -11.97 -4.28
C ALA A 53 10.89 -11.68 -4.38
N ARG A 54 11.73 -12.72 -4.33
CA ARG A 54 13.19 -12.58 -4.47
C ARG A 54 13.60 -12.10 -5.86
N GLU A 55 13.01 -12.68 -6.90
CA GLU A 55 13.29 -12.31 -8.29
C GLU A 55 12.94 -10.83 -8.56
N ILE A 56 11.77 -10.37 -8.11
CA ILE A 56 11.36 -8.97 -8.24
C ILE A 56 12.29 -8.06 -7.44
N ALA A 57 12.65 -8.41 -6.21
CA ALA A 57 13.58 -7.60 -5.40
C ALA A 57 14.95 -7.42 -6.08
N ILE A 58 15.53 -8.52 -6.56
CA ILE A 58 16.83 -8.48 -7.26
C ILE A 58 16.71 -7.67 -8.55
N SER A 59 15.66 -7.90 -9.36
CA SER A 59 15.47 -7.15 -10.60
C SER A 59 15.29 -5.64 -10.37
N TYR A 60 14.58 -5.25 -9.30
CA TYR A 60 14.47 -3.85 -8.90
C TYR A 60 15.81 -3.25 -8.49
N ALA A 61 16.62 -3.97 -7.69
CA ALA A 61 17.94 -3.49 -7.31
C ALA A 61 18.87 -3.31 -8.53
N VAL A 62 18.82 -4.25 -9.47
CA VAL A 62 19.59 -4.19 -10.72
C VAL A 62 19.15 -3.04 -11.62
N ALA A 63 17.83 -2.83 -11.75
CA ALA A 63 17.28 -1.69 -12.49
C ALA A 63 17.70 -0.33 -11.89
N ASN A 64 18.09 -0.31 -10.60
CA ASN A 64 18.59 0.87 -9.91
C ASN A 64 20.14 0.94 -9.85
N GLY A 65 20.85 0.13 -10.65
CA GLY A 65 22.28 0.28 -10.91
C GLY A 65 23.21 -0.54 -10.03
N VAL A 66 22.70 -1.51 -9.25
CA VAL A 66 23.53 -2.49 -8.53
C VAL A 66 23.75 -3.73 -9.40
N LYS A 67 24.92 -4.36 -9.35
CA LYS A 67 25.17 -5.60 -10.10
C LYS A 67 24.41 -6.77 -9.46
N ALA A 68 23.99 -7.74 -10.27
CA ALA A 68 23.24 -8.90 -9.79
C ALA A 68 24.02 -9.70 -8.74
N GLU A 69 25.34 -9.87 -8.92
CA GLU A 69 26.20 -10.56 -7.93
C GLU A 69 26.38 -9.80 -6.60
N GLN A 70 26.04 -8.51 -6.57
CA GLN A 70 26.18 -7.63 -5.40
C GLN A 70 24.85 -7.46 -4.63
N VAL A 71 23.82 -8.22 -4.98
CA VAL A 71 22.50 -8.18 -4.31
C VAL A 71 22.10 -9.57 -3.85
N SER A 72 21.58 -9.66 -2.64
CA SER A 72 20.90 -10.85 -2.14
C SER A 72 19.53 -10.51 -1.58
N ALA A 73 18.59 -11.46 -1.73
CA ALA A 73 17.23 -11.36 -1.21
C ALA A 73 16.88 -12.65 -0.47
N GLU A 74 16.50 -12.53 0.79
CA GLU A 74 16.16 -13.63 1.69
C GLU A 74 14.72 -13.46 2.17
N VAL A 75 13.91 -14.52 2.11
CA VAL A 75 12.54 -14.50 2.63
C VAL A 75 12.51 -15.22 3.98
N SER A 76 11.81 -14.68 4.96
CA SER A 76 11.64 -15.32 6.27
C SER A 76 10.88 -16.65 6.16
N ILE A 77 11.05 -17.52 7.16
CA ILE A 77 10.42 -18.85 7.18
C ILE A 77 8.89 -18.76 7.15
N ASP A 78 8.32 -17.73 7.78
CA ASP A 78 6.88 -17.46 7.79
C ASP A 78 6.38 -16.80 6.49
N ASN A 79 7.26 -16.50 5.53
CA ASN A 79 6.96 -15.79 4.28
C ASN A 79 6.38 -14.37 4.46
N HIS A 80 6.50 -13.74 5.64
CA HIS A 80 5.97 -12.39 5.86
C HIS A 80 7.03 -11.29 5.82
N ARG A 81 8.31 -11.64 5.65
CA ARG A 81 9.41 -10.68 5.57
C ARG A 81 10.32 -10.99 4.39
N LEU A 82 10.78 -9.93 3.76
CA LEU A 82 11.81 -9.96 2.73
C LEU A 82 12.96 -9.07 3.16
N ILE A 83 14.14 -9.67 3.28
CA ILE A 83 15.39 -8.98 3.60
C ILE A 83 16.17 -8.82 2.30
N VAL A 84 16.51 -7.59 1.93
CA VAL A 84 17.37 -7.30 0.78
C VAL A 84 18.68 -6.71 1.28
N LYS A 85 19.80 -7.26 0.80
CA LYS A 85 21.13 -6.74 1.06
C LYS A 85 21.78 -6.40 -0.28
N ALA A 86 22.46 -5.27 -0.33
CA ALA A 86 23.24 -4.87 -1.50
C ALA A 86 24.61 -4.36 -1.07
N GLU A 87 25.57 -4.49 -1.97
CA GLU A 87 26.95 -4.09 -1.75
C GLU A 87 27.48 -3.28 -2.94
N ASN A 88 28.38 -2.34 -2.70
CA ASN A 88 29.05 -1.60 -3.75
C ASN A 88 30.48 -1.26 -3.33
N ASP A 89 31.44 -1.68 -4.14
CA ASP A 89 32.85 -1.40 -3.91
C ASP A 89 33.20 -0.05 -4.54
N ILE A 90 33.61 0.90 -3.70
CA ILE A 90 34.07 2.21 -4.16
C ILE A 90 35.59 2.27 -4.10
N ARG A 91 36.18 2.89 -5.11
CA ARG A 91 37.60 3.25 -5.12
C ARG A 91 37.74 4.71 -4.76
N PHE A 92 38.53 5.01 -3.74
CA PHE A 92 38.81 6.38 -3.33
C PHE A 92 39.79 7.06 -4.29
N PHE A 93 39.59 8.34 -4.53
CA PHE A 93 40.45 9.13 -5.39
C PHE A 93 41.73 9.56 -4.67
N PHE A 94 41.63 9.90 -3.38
CA PHE A 94 42.74 10.42 -2.57
C PHE A 94 43.09 9.51 -1.38
N GLY A 95 42.22 8.59 -1.00
CA GLY A 95 42.45 7.57 0.03
C GLY A 95 43.64 6.65 -0.26
N SER A 96 44.03 6.51 -1.53
CA SER A 96 45.25 5.82 -1.96
C SER A 96 46.53 6.40 -1.33
N PHE A 97 46.56 7.72 -1.07
CA PHE A 97 47.68 8.36 -0.35
C PHE A 97 47.79 7.93 1.12
N LEU A 98 46.69 7.42 1.69
CA LEU A 98 46.58 6.92 3.06
C LEU A 98 46.48 5.40 3.13
N ASN A 99 46.81 4.70 2.03
CA ASN A 99 46.71 3.23 1.93
C ASN A 99 45.28 2.68 2.12
N HIS A 100 44.27 3.50 1.82
CA HIS A 100 42.85 3.16 1.79
C HIS A 100 42.34 3.34 0.35
N GLU A 101 42.62 2.38 -0.52
CA GLU A 101 42.28 2.48 -1.95
C GLU A 101 40.83 2.13 -2.25
N GLU A 102 40.27 1.14 -1.54
CA GLU A 102 38.91 0.64 -1.79
C GLU A 102 38.16 0.42 -0.47
N GLU A 103 36.85 0.67 -0.50
CA GLU A 103 35.94 0.39 0.59
C GLU A 103 34.66 -0.27 0.08
N LYS A 104 34.22 -1.31 0.80
CA LYS A 104 32.99 -2.02 0.52
C LYS A 104 31.83 -1.39 1.29
N ILE A 105 30.96 -0.67 0.58
CA ILE A 105 29.76 -0.08 1.14
C ILE A 105 28.62 -1.09 1.07
N THR A 106 27.97 -1.38 2.20
CA THR A 106 26.85 -2.31 2.27
C THR A 106 25.57 -1.59 2.65
N ALA A 107 24.42 -2.09 2.23
CA ALA A 107 23.11 -1.66 2.71
C ALA A 107 22.20 -2.86 2.93
N ARG A 108 21.25 -2.71 3.85
CA ARG A 108 20.25 -3.72 4.19
C ARG A 108 18.92 -3.03 4.42
N ALA A 109 17.88 -3.59 3.82
CA ALA A 109 16.50 -3.24 4.09
C ALA A 109 15.70 -4.50 4.38
N GLU A 110 14.67 -4.35 5.20
CA GLU A 110 13.70 -5.40 5.48
C GLU A 110 12.31 -4.84 5.21
N ALA A 111 11.52 -5.55 4.41
CA ALA A 111 10.12 -5.24 4.17
C ALA A 111 9.25 -6.35 4.74
N LEU A 112 8.17 -5.94 5.39
CA LEU A 112 7.18 -6.81 5.99
C LEU A 112 5.88 -6.70 5.20
N VAL A 113 5.22 -7.84 5.00
CA VAL A 113 3.84 -7.91 4.52
C VAL A 113 2.93 -8.38 5.64
N GLY A 114 1.73 -7.84 5.71
CA GLY A 114 0.73 -8.25 6.68
C GLY A 114 -0.65 -7.74 6.33
N SER A 115 -1.64 -8.21 7.07
CA SER A 115 -3.02 -7.72 6.97
C SER A 115 -3.05 -6.23 7.25
N ILE A 116 -3.86 -5.50 6.48
CA ILE A 116 -3.94 -4.06 6.63
C ILE A 116 -4.75 -3.68 7.88
N THR A 117 -4.15 -2.89 8.77
CA THR A 117 -4.80 -2.40 10.00
C THR A 117 -5.03 -0.91 10.00
N GLY A 118 -4.47 -0.19 9.03
CA GLY A 118 -4.83 1.19 8.75
C GLY A 118 -4.68 1.54 7.29
N ILE A 119 -5.71 2.16 6.71
CA ILE A 119 -5.72 2.58 5.30
C ILE A 119 -6.45 3.92 5.09
N ALA A 120 -6.01 4.67 4.09
CA ALA A 120 -6.69 5.85 3.55
C ALA A 120 -7.29 5.52 2.16
N GLY A 121 -8.19 6.36 1.66
CA GLY A 121 -8.93 6.10 0.42
C GLY A 121 -10.10 5.11 0.60
N VAL A 122 -10.62 5.00 1.82
CA VAL A 122 -11.68 4.05 2.17
C VAL A 122 -13.03 4.52 1.64
N SER A 123 -13.77 3.63 0.99
CA SER A 123 -15.14 3.86 0.54
C SER A 123 -16.10 3.97 1.73
N PRO A 124 -17.10 4.86 1.71
CA PRO A 124 -18.03 5.07 2.81
C PRO A 124 -19.12 3.98 2.86
N ILE A 125 -18.79 2.75 2.49
CA ILE A 125 -19.69 1.59 2.53
C ILE A 125 -18.93 0.45 3.18
N GLY A 126 -19.45 -0.06 4.29
CA GLY A 126 -18.84 -1.16 5.03
C GLY A 126 -19.57 -2.48 4.86
N VAL A 127 -18.91 -3.55 5.27
CA VAL A 127 -19.47 -4.91 5.32
C VAL A 127 -19.34 -5.44 6.74
N GLU A 128 -20.38 -6.09 7.23
CA GLU A 128 -20.31 -6.76 8.53
C GLU A 128 -19.26 -7.87 8.52
N ASP A 129 -18.59 -8.07 9.65
CA ASP A 129 -17.57 -9.08 9.84
C ASP A 129 -18.12 -10.48 9.60
N GLN A 130 -17.66 -11.09 8.51
CA GLN A 130 -18.05 -12.41 8.06
C GLN A 130 -16.96 -13.03 7.17
N PRO A 131 -16.95 -14.37 6.99
CA PRO A 131 -16.09 -15.01 6.01
C PRO A 131 -16.34 -14.48 4.58
N LEU A 132 -15.28 -14.02 3.91
CA LEU A 132 -15.35 -13.50 2.53
C LEU A 132 -14.99 -14.59 1.52
N GLN A 133 -15.82 -14.77 0.49
CA GLN A 133 -15.54 -15.66 -0.63
C GLN A 133 -14.99 -14.86 -1.81
N PHE A 134 -13.71 -15.04 -2.11
CA PHE A 134 -13.03 -14.31 -3.18
C PHE A 134 -13.45 -14.83 -4.56
N GLY A 135 -13.61 -13.93 -5.53
CA GLY A 135 -14.01 -14.28 -6.90
C GLY A 135 -15.49 -14.67 -7.07
N VAL A 136 -16.28 -14.69 -5.99
CA VAL A 136 -17.73 -14.84 -6.05
C VAL A 136 -18.39 -13.47 -6.16
N LYS A 137 -19.52 -13.39 -6.85
CA LYS A 137 -20.25 -12.14 -7.06
C LYS A 137 -21.06 -11.75 -5.82
N TYR A 138 -20.84 -10.53 -5.34
CA TYR A 138 -21.55 -9.92 -4.20
C TYR A 138 -22.36 -8.71 -4.64
N THR A 139 -23.41 -8.44 -3.87
CA THR A 139 -24.10 -7.14 -3.84
C THR A 139 -23.64 -6.43 -2.56
N LEU A 140 -22.70 -5.49 -2.69
CA LEU A 140 -22.10 -4.77 -1.56
C LEU A 140 -23.09 -3.79 -0.91
N LYS A 141 -23.94 -3.18 -1.74
CA LYS A 141 -25.01 -2.28 -1.30
C LYS A 141 -26.30 -2.76 -1.94
N HIS A 142 -27.35 -2.94 -1.15
CA HIS A 142 -28.68 -3.29 -1.62
C HIS A 142 -29.54 -2.03 -1.92
N GLY A 143 -30.52 -2.18 -2.80
CA GLY A 143 -31.57 -1.18 -3.06
C GLY A 143 -32.67 -1.20 -2.01
N SER A 144 -33.73 -0.40 -2.20
CA SER A 144 -34.92 -0.47 -1.35
C SER A 144 -35.77 -1.72 -1.68
N GLY A 145 -36.14 -2.49 -0.65
CA GLY A 145 -37.11 -3.59 -0.75
C GLY A 145 -36.54 -5.02 -0.77
N GLU A 146 -35.25 -5.21 -1.06
CA GLU A 146 -34.62 -6.55 -1.10
C GLU A 146 -33.35 -6.61 -0.23
N GLY A 147 -33.16 -7.72 0.49
CA GLY A 147 -31.89 -8.06 1.17
C GLY A 147 -31.43 -7.08 2.25
N GLY A 148 -32.33 -6.72 3.18
CA GLY A 148 -32.13 -5.66 4.19
C GLY A 148 -30.72 -5.60 4.81
N SER A 149 -30.21 -4.38 5.03
CA SER A 149 -28.90 -4.20 5.64
C SER A 149 -28.88 -4.75 7.08
N PRO A 150 -27.78 -5.38 7.50
CA PRO A 150 -27.59 -5.76 8.90
C PRO A 150 -27.67 -4.57 9.87
N LEU A 151 -27.40 -3.37 9.37
CA LEU A 151 -27.49 -2.11 10.13
C LEU A 151 -28.94 -1.68 10.46
N GLY A 152 -29.94 -2.43 10.02
CA GLY A 152 -31.36 -2.19 10.31
C GLY A 152 -32.12 -1.41 9.23
N SER A 153 -33.44 -1.29 9.43
CA SER A 153 -34.33 -0.64 8.47
C SER A 153 -33.91 0.82 8.19
N GLY A 154 -33.82 1.18 6.91
CA GLY A 154 -33.44 2.52 6.47
C GLY A 154 -31.92 2.77 6.41
N ASN A 155 -31.10 1.83 6.86
CA ASN A 155 -29.66 1.85 6.67
C ASN A 155 -29.29 0.85 5.56
N TYR A 156 -28.34 1.22 4.68
CA TYR A 156 -28.01 0.44 3.49
C TYR A 156 -26.50 0.17 3.38
N GLY A 157 -25.80 0.15 4.53
CA GLY A 157 -24.36 -0.11 4.60
C GLY A 157 -23.47 1.13 4.55
N ALA A 158 -24.07 2.34 4.47
CA ALA A 158 -23.33 3.59 4.37
C ALA A 158 -22.78 4.04 5.74
N LEU A 159 -21.57 4.63 5.70
CA LEU A 159 -20.83 5.10 6.87
C LEU A 159 -20.50 6.59 6.74
N ALA A 160 -20.55 7.31 7.85
CA ALA A 160 -20.27 8.73 7.92
C ALA A 160 -18.75 8.98 8.06
N LEU A 161 -18.04 8.96 6.93
CA LEU A 161 -16.59 9.22 6.89
C LEU A 161 -16.31 10.71 6.68
N GLY A 162 -15.73 11.37 7.69
CA GLY A 162 -15.42 12.82 7.64
C GLY A 162 -16.63 13.73 7.76
N GLY A 163 -17.82 13.19 8.02
CA GLY A 163 -19.07 13.92 8.15
C GLY A 163 -20.25 13.13 7.58
N ARG A 164 -21.46 13.65 7.84
CA ARG A 164 -22.72 13.10 7.32
C ARG A 164 -23.12 13.81 6.03
N GLY A 165 -24.09 13.24 5.31
CA GLY A 165 -24.73 13.86 4.15
C GLY A 165 -24.38 13.22 2.82
N ALA A 166 -25.35 13.27 1.91
CA ALA A 166 -25.30 12.69 0.57
C ALA A 166 -24.12 13.18 -0.28
N SER A 167 -23.72 14.45 -0.12
CA SER A 167 -22.58 15.03 -0.86
C SER A 167 -21.26 14.41 -0.39
N THR A 168 -21.00 14.42 0.92
CA THR A 168 -19.80 13.81 1.52
C THR A 168 -19.67 12.34 1.16
N TYR A 169 -20.78 11.60 1.24
CA TYR A 169 -20.85 10.20 0.83
C TYR A 169 -20.49 10.01 -0.66
N ARG A 170 -21.05 10.84 -1.55
CA ARG A 170 -20.71 10.78 -2.99
C ARG A 170 -19.23 11.04 -3.24
N GLU A 171 -18.66 12.10 -2.66
CA GLU A 171 -17.25 12.44 -2.85
C GLU A 171 -16.32 11.33 -2.34
N ASN A 172 -16.64 10.75 -1.18
CA ASN A 172 -15.90 9.60 -0.64
C ASN A 172 -16.05 8.35 -1.52
N LEU A 173 -17.16 8.15 -2.24
CA LEU A 173 -17.25 7.08 -3.24
C LEU A 173 -16.37 7.34 -4.46
N ILE A 174 -16.24 8.59 -4.90
CA ILE A 174 -15.43 8.95 -6.06
C ILE A 174 -13.94 8.78 -5.72
N TYR A 175 -13.49 9.43 -4.65
CA TYR A 175 -12.07 9.58 -4.35
C TYR A 175 -11.57 8.64 -3.24
N GLY A 176 -12.47 8.06 -2.45
CA GLY A 176 -12.11 7.44 -1.17
C GLY A 176 -11.92 8.49 -0.09
N TYR A 177 -12.21 8.14 1.16
CA TYR A 177 -11.97 9.01 2.31
C TYR A 177 -10.47 9.08 2.63
N GLN A 178 -9.88 10.27 2.53
CA GLN A 178 -8.42 10.45 2.50
C GLN A 178 -7.74 10.41 3.87
N ASN A 179 -8.47 10.52 4.98
CA ASN A 179 -7.86 10.39 6.29
C ASN A 179 -7.67 8.92 6.65
N MET A 180 -6.58 8.65 7.39
CA MET A 180 -6.25 7.32 7.89
C MET A 180 -7.37 6.80 8.81
N LEU A 181 -7.98 5.68 8.42
CA LEU A 181 -8.83 4.87 9.30
C LEU A 181 -8.01 3.70 9.87
N ARG A 182 -8.34 3.25 11.08
CA ARG A 182 -7.63 2.15 11.76
C ARG A 182 -8.60 1.10 12.32
N VAL A 183 -8.13 -0.14 12.41
CA VAL A 183 -8.81 -1.21 13.16
C VAL A 183 -9.02 -0.76 14.61
N GLY A 184 -10.20 -1.05 15.16
CA GLY A 184 -10.65 -0.60 16.48
C GLY A 184 -11.33 0.77 16.51
N GLN A 185 -11.26 1.55 15.42
CA GLN A 185 -11.92 2.85 15.35
C GLN A 185 -13.45 2.71 15.29
N VAL A 186 -14.14 3.59 16.02
CA VAL A 186 -15.60 3.71 15.98
C VAL A 186 -16.00 4.74 14.92
N ILE A 187 -16.94 4.36 14.05
CA ILE A 187 -17.45 5.19 12.95
C ILE A 187 -18.98 5.22 13.03
N SER A 188 -19.57 6.40 12.94
CA SER A 188 -21.04 6.51 12.87
C SER A 188 -21.58 5.97 11.55
N THR A 189 -22.74 5.33 11.60
CA THR A 189 -23.47 4.92 10.40
C THR A 189 -24.09 6.13 9.71
N GLU A 190 -24.40 6.02 8.42
CA GLU A 190 -25.11 7.04 7.64
C GLU A 190 -26.42 6.46 7.08
N PRO A 191 -27.56 6.60 7.78
CA PRO A 191 -28.85 6.15 7.29
C PRO A 191 -29.28 6.87 6.01
N GLY A 192 -30.19 6.23 5.28
CA GLY A 192 -30.65 6.66 3.98
C GLY A 192 -30.15 5.73 2.88
N ASN A 193 -30.97 5.54 1.86
CA ASN A 193 -30.66 4.64 0.75
C ASN A 193 -29.53 5.17 -0.15
N MET A 194 -29.33 6.49 -0.17
CA MET A 194 -28.24 7.14 -0.92
C MET A 194 -28.16 6.72 -2.41
N SER A 195 -29.28 6.36 -3.03
CA SER A 195 -29.31 5.76 -4.37
C SER A 195 -28.68 6.65 -5.46
N GLY A 196 -29.13 7.91 -5.53
CA GLY A 196 -28.59 8.90 -6.47
C GLY A 196 -27.08 9.13 -6.28
N PRO A 197 -26.64 9.51 -5.06
CA PRO A 197 -25.22 9.63 -4.71
C PRO A 197 -24.38 8.39 -5.04
N THR A 198 -24.88 7.18 -4.74
CA THR A 198 -24.19 5.93 -5.07
C THR A 198 -23.96 5.79 -6.56
N ARG A 199 -25.02 5.97 -7.36
CA ARG A 199 -24.93 5.82 -8.82
C ARG A 199 -23.96 6.83 -9.43
N VAL A 200 -24.04 8.10 -9.04
CA VAL A 200 -23.13 9.13 -9.53
C VAL A 200 -21.71 8.83 -9.08
N GLY A 201 -21.48 8.58 -7.78
CA GLY A 201 -20.14 8.42 -7.24
C GLY A 201 -19.37 7.25 -7.84
N ILE A 202 -20.00 6.08 -7.90
CA ILE A 202 -19.36 4.89 -8.48
C ILE A 202 -19.18 5.03 -10.00
N ASN A 203 -20.18 5.50 -10.74
CA ASN A 203 -20.05 5.65 -12.19
C ASN A 203 -18.95 6.67 -12.55
N THR A 204 -18.85 7.78 -11.81
CA THR A 204 -17.76 8.75 -11.96
C THR A 204 -16.41 8.12 -11.64
N ARG A 205 -16.32 7.32 -10.56
CA ARG A 205 -15.08 6.62 -10.21
C ARG A 205 -14.62 5.68 -11.33
N ILE A 206 -15.47 4.73 -11.74
CA ILE A 206 -15.09 3.69 -12.70
C ILE A 206 -14.84 4.25 -14.10
N ALA A 207 -15.46 5.38 -14.46
CA ALA A 207 -15.18 6.09 -15.71
C ALA A 207 -13.73 6.61 -15.80
N ASN A 208 -13.02 6.74 -14.66
CA ASN A 208 -11.59 7.09 -14.64
C ASN A 208 -10.67 5.88 -14.89
N CYS A 209 -11.22 4.67 -15.09
CA CYS A 209 -10.43 3.52 -15.49
C CYS A 209 -10.02 3.64 -16.96
N THR A 210 -8.73 3.79 -17.21
CA THR A 210 -8.18 3.88 -18.58
C THR A 210 -7.80 2.52 -19.17
N ASP A 211 -7.83 1.46 -18.36
CA ASP A 211 -7.46 0.11 -18.78
C ASP A 211 -8.68 -0.62 -19.36
N LEU A 212 -8.66 -0.81 -20.69
CA LEU A 212 -9.71 -1.48 -21.46
C LEU A 212 -9.84 -2.99 -21.13
N ASN A 213 -8.80 -3.59 -20.53
CA ASN A 213 -8.80 -4.99 -20.12
C ASN A 213 -8.98 -5.16 -18.61
N CYS A 214 -9.26 -4.08 -17.84
CA CYS A 214 -9.48 -4.18 -16.39
C CYS A 214 -10.73 -5.05 -16.14
N SER A 215 -10.52 -6.14 -15.44
CA SER A 215 -11.54 -7.11 -15.03
C SER A 215 -11.19 -7.61 -13.62
N PHE A 216 -12.13 -8.28 -12.95
CA PHE A 216 -11.84 -8.82 -11.62
C PHE A 216 -10.75 -9.92 -11.61
N HIS A 217 -10.49 -10.56 -12.76
CA HIS A 217 -9.41 -11.53 -12.94
C HIS A 217 -8.06 -10.87 -13.23
N SER A 218 -8.07 -9.68 -13.83
CA SER A 218 -6.87 -8.98 -14.28
C SER A 218 -7.09 -7.47 -14.16
N PHE A 219 -6.51 -6.87 -13.11
CA PHE A 219 -6.60 -5.44 -12.84
C PHE A 219 -5.28 -4.90 -12.32
N SER A 220 -4.98 -3.63 -12.64
CA SER A 220 -3.93 -2.90 -11.93
C SER A 220 -4.34 -2.62 -10.49
N ARG A 221 -3.39 -2.63 -9.56
CA ARG A 221 -3.62 -2.30 -8.14
C ARG A 221 -4.20 -0.88 -7.94
N SER A 222 -3.94 0.02 -8.88
CA SER A 222 -4.49 1.39 -8.90
C SER A 222 -5.74 1.53 -9.78
N CYS A 223 -6.34 0.43 -10.28
CA CYS A 223 -7.53 0.48 -11.13
C CYS A 223 -8.70 1.12 -10.34
N ALA A 224 -9.42 2.05 -10.98
CA ALA A 224 -10.50 2.80 -10.34
C ALA A 224 -11.69 1.91 -9.92
N HIS A 225 -11.80 0.71 -10.48
CA HIS A 225 -12.77 -0.31 -10.05
C HIS A 225 -12.49 -0.86 -8.65
N ILE A 226 -11.26 -0.76 -8.14
CA ILE A 226 -10.92 -1.21 -6.78
C ILE A 226 -11.34 -0.15 -5.78
N ILE A 227 -12.18 -0.54 -4.83
CA ILE A 227 -12.49 0.23 -3.63
C ILE A 227 -12.05 -0.54 -2.39
N TYR A 228 -11.64 0.19 -1.37
CA TYR A 228 -11.36 -0.37 -0.05
C TYR A 228 -12.59 -0.19 0.84
N VAL A 229 -13.07 -1.28 1.42
CA VAL A 229 -14.26 -1.28 2.28
C VAL A 229 -13.86 -1.67 3.70
N PRO A 230 -14.35 -0.97 4.72
CA PRO A 230 -14.16 -1.39 6.10
C PRO A 230 -15.01 -2.63 6.38
N ILE A 231 -14.38 -3.61 7.01
CA ILE A 231 -15.08 -4.73 7.65
C ILE A 231 -15.36 -4.31 9.08
N TYR A 232 -16.61 -4.44 9.54
CA TYR A 232 -17.03 -3.87 10.80
C TYR A 232 -17.84 -4.83 11.66
N GLN A 233 -17.88 -4.53 12.96
CA GLN A 233 -18.88 -5.07 13.88
C GLN A 233 -19.82 -3.95 14.35
N LEU A 234 -21.11 -4.27 14.46
CA LEU A 234 -22.11 -3.36 15.00
C LEU A 234 -21.85 -3.04 16.48
N THR A 235 -22.03 -1.77 16.84
CA THR A 235 -22.17 -1.38 18.26
C THR A 235 -23.58 -1.72 18.77
N VAL A 236 -23.75 -1.73 20.09
CA VAL A 236 -25.02 -2.09 20.75
C VAL A 236 -26.17 -1.18 20.30
N ASP A 237 -25.92 0.11 20.10
CA ASP A 237 -26.94 1.08 19.69
C ASP A 237 -27.22 1.08 18.18
N LYS A 238 -26.41 0.36 17.39
CA LYS A 238 -26.45 0.28 15.91
C LYS A 238 -26.32 1.61 15.18
N ASN A 239 -26.01 2.70 15.88
CA ASN A 239 -25.75 4.01 15.30
C ASN A 239 -24.28 4.17 14.90
N SER A 240 -23.42 3.27 15.39
CA SER A 240 -22.01 3.21 15.03
C SER A 240 -21.52 1.79 14.78
N VAL A 241 -20.37 1.69 14.15
CA VAL A 241 -19.66 0.43 13.87
C VAL A 241 -18.22 0.53 14.36
N ILE A 242 -17.64 -0.60 14.74
CA ILE A 242 -16.23 -0.73 15.10
C ILE A 242 -15.52 -1.40 13.92
N ILE A 243 -14.47 -0.79 13.40
CA ILE A 243 -13.67 -1.38 12.31
C ILE A 243 -12.93 -2.61 12.85
N ARG A 244 -13.12 -3.76 12.19
CA ARG A 244 -12.42 -5.02 12.46
C ARG A 244 -11.29 -5.30 11.47
N GLY A 245 -11.41 -4.77 10.25
CA GLY A 245 -10.41 -4.90 9.20
C GLY A 245 -10.80 -4.13 7.96
N PHE A 246 -10.10 -4.37 6.86
CA PHE A 246 -10.44 -3.80 5.56
C PHE A 246 -10.30 -4.86 4.47
N ALA A 247 -11.13 -4.75 3.44
CA ALA A 247 -11.08 -5.63 2.28
C ALA A 247 -11.03 -4.80 0.99
N ALA A 248 -10.51 -5.40 -0.09
CA ALA A 248 -10.61 -4.83 -1.42
C ALA A 248 -11.79 -5.43 -2.18
N PHE A 249 -12.55 -4.57 -2.83
CA PHE A 249 -13.71 -4.94 -3.63
C PHE A 249 -13.56 -4.39 -5.04
N TYR A 250 -13.60 -5.28 -6.03
CA TYR A 250 -13.70 -4.91 -7.43
C TYR A 250 -15.15 -4.60 -7.75
N VAL A 251 -15.46 -3.33 -8.03
CA VAL A 251 -16.80 -2.91 -8.45
C VAL A 251 -17.00 -3.25 -9.91
N GLU A 252 -17.94 -4.15 -10.24
CA GLU A 252 -18.27 -4.44 -11.64
C GLU A 252 -19.16 -3.34 -12.22
N LYS A 253 -20.21 -2.96 -11.48
CA LYS A 253 -21.19 -1.96 -11.90
C LYS A 253 -22.08 -1.48 -10.76
N VAL A 254 -22.80 -0.39 -11.02
CA VAL A 254 -24.03 -0.05 -10.29
C VAL A 254 -25.24 -0.57 -11.06
N ALA A 255 -26.08 -1.36 -10.41
CA ALA A 255 -27.36 -1.85 -10.93
C ALA A 255 -28.55 -1.16 -10.26
N GLY A 256 -29.75 -1.34 -10.83
CA GLY A 256 -31.00 -0.75 -10.34
C GLY A 256 -31.36 0.59 -11.00
N GLN A 257 -32.58 1.07 -10.74
CA GLN A 257 -33.13 2.31 -11.29
C GLN A 257 -33.87 3.11 -10.20
N GLY A 258 -33.97 4.43 -10.41
CA GLY A 258 -34.68 5.32 -9.49
C GLY A 258 -34.10 5.28 -8.08
N GLN A 259 -34.92 4.85 -7.11
CA GLN A 259 -34.51 4.71 -5.70
C GLN A 259 -33.70 3.43 -5.44
N ASN A 260 -33.53 2.53 -6.41
CA ASN A 260 -32.73 1.33 -6.24
C ASN A 260 -31.36 1.52 -6.88
N ALA A 261 -30.31 1.64 -6.06
CA ALA A 261 -28.93 1.55 -6.52
C ALA A 261 -28.20 0.47 -5.73
N GLU A 262 -27.67 -0.49 -6.48
CA GLU A 262 -26.93 -1.62 -5.97
C GLU A 262 -25.50 -1.61 -6.50
N ILE A 263 -24.53 -1.78 -5.62
CA ILE A 263 -23.13 -1.95 -6.02
C ILE A 263 -22.87 -3.45 -6.12
N ARG A 264 -22.56 -3.94 -7.32
CA ARG A 264 -22.27 -5.36 -7.56
C ARG A 264 -20.82 -5.54 -7.98
N GLY A 265 -20.20 -6.62 -7.54
CA GLY A 265 -18.78 -6.85 -7.76
C GLY A 265 -18.23 -8.08 -7.05
N TYR A 266 -16.94 -8.09 -6.78
CA TYR A 266 -16.22 -9.26 -6.26
C TYR A 266 -15.22 -8.82 -5.20
N PHE A 267 -15.12 -9.55 -4.08
CA PHE A 267 -13.96 -9.42 -3.21
C PHE A 267 -12.73 -9.98 -3.91
N VAL A 268 -11.63 -9.24 -3.84
CA VAL A 268 -10.37 -9.59 -4.48
C VAL A 268 -9.22 -9.50 -3.48
N ARG A 269 -8.19 -10.33 -3.70
CA ARG A 269 -6.94 -10.23 -2.94
C ARG A 269 -6.02 -9.22 -3.59
N THR A 270 -5.48 -8.28 -2.82
CA THR A 270 -4.51 -7.31 -3.34
C THR A 270 -3.69 -6.67 -2.22
N VAL A 271 -2.71 -5.88 -2.62
CA VAL A 271 -1.84 -5.10 -1.73
C VAL A 271 -2.17 -3.61 -1.91
N ALA A 272 -2.24 -2.88 -0.81
CA ALA A 272 -2.46 -1.44 -0.78
C ALA A 272 -1.43 -0.73 0.10
N ASN A 273 -1.37 0.59 -0.06
CA ASN A 273 -0.58 1.43 0.83
C ASN A 273 -1.33 1.60 2.15
N GLY A 274 -0.64 1.34 3.26
CA GLY A 274 -1.22 1.43 4.59
C GLY A 274 -0.31 0.84 5.64
N ILE A 275 -0.89 0.57 6.81
CA ILE A 275 -0.22 -0.02 7.95
C ILE A 275 -0.43 -1.52 7.92
N ALA A 276 0.65 -2.28 7.92
CA ALA A 276 0.65 -3.74 7.87
C ALA A 276 0.89 -4.33 9.27
N GLU A 277 0.13 -5.37 9.62
CA GLU A 277 0.33 -6.18 10.82
C GLU A 277 0.31 -7.67 10.44
N PRO A 278 1.42 -8.43 10.63
CA PRO A 278 1.56 -9.81 10.12
C PRO A 278 0.52 -10.81 10.64
N PHE A 279 -0.01 -10.57 11.84
CA PHE A 279 -0.90 -11.51 12.54
C PHE A 279 -2.30 -10.94 12.79
N ALA A 280 -2.61 -9.79 12.19
CA ALA A 280 -3.98 -9.29 12.18
C ALA A 280 -4.86 -10.13 11.24
N GLN A 281 -6.17 -10.11 11.50
CA GLN A 281 -7.13 -10.88 10.73
C GLN A 281 -7.10 -10.50 9.24
N ASP A 282 -6.93 -11.50 8.37
CA ASP A 282 -6.83 -11.31 6.93
C ASP A 282 -8.22 -11.32 6.26
N TYR A 283 -8.59 -10.17 5.68
CA TYR A 283 -9.79 -10.03 4.82
C TYR A 283 -9.43 -9.88 3.33
N GLY A 284 -8.23 -10.31 2.95
CA GLY A 284 -7.70 -10.32 1.59
C GLY A 284 -7.00 -9.04 1.15
N LEU A 285 -6.94 -8.02 2.01
CA LEU A 285 -6.20 -6.78 1.75
C LEU A 285 -4.97 -6.70 2.65
N MET A 286 -3.80 -6.70 2.00
CA MET A 286 -2.51 -6.62 2.69
C MET A 286 -1.85 -5.26 2.45
N ALA A 287 -0.89 -4.92 3.30
CA ALA A 287 0.02 -3.81 3.11
C ALA A 287 1.47 -4.27 3.23
N VAL A 288 2.38 -3.49 2.66
CA VAL A 288 3.82 -3.70 2.75
C VAL A 288 4.45 -2.48 3.38
N SER A 289 5.34 -2.68 4.36
CA SER A 289 6.04 -1.61 5.06
C SER A 289 7.51 -1.98 5.31
N LEU A 290 8.39 -0.98 5.25
CA LEU A 290 9.77 -1.15 5.66
C LEU A 290 9.87 -1.29 7.18
N VAL A 291 10.79 -2.14 7.63
CA VAL A 291 11.16 -2.36 9.01
C VAL A 291 12.59 -1.88 9.16
N TYR A 292 12.78 -0.87 10.01
CA TYR A 292 14.10 -0.31 10.35
C TYR A 292 14.48 -0.68 11.78
#